data_AF-A0A2E9IUI7-F1
#
_entry.id   AF-A0A2E9IUI7-F1
#
_cell.length_a   1.000
_cell.length_b   1.000
_cell.length_c   1.000
_cell.angle_alpha   90.00
_cell.angle_beta   90.00
_cell.angle_gamma   90.00
#
_symmetry.space_group_name_H-M   'P 1'
#
loop_
_entity.id
_entity.type
_entity.pdbx_description
1 polymer ?
#
loop_
_entity_poly.entity_id
_entity_poly.type
_entity_poly.pdbx_seq_one_letter_code
_entity_poly.pdbx_strand_id
1 'polypeptide(L)'
;MKPRSLRHRLEKIAKLLVTVHKHTPEVDCLINQDKGQHGHVVLDFAGSGMSRSKMNALGKDLQTKGYTFTEKNSPWLGQITYTGREEDKPTVVFTLPIVKDRLAINEQTHEKSYTFGS
;
A
#
# COMPACT_ATOMS: atom_id res chain seq x y z
N MET A 1 21.50 13.33 2.53
CA MET A 1 20.80 13.22 1.22
C MET A 1 20.95 14.54 0.47
N LYS A 2 21.09 14.54 -0.87
CA LYS A 2 21.24 15.79 -1.64
C LYS A 2 19.86 16.50 -1.81
N PRO A 3 19.78 17.84 -1.79
CA PRO A 3 18.50 18.55 -1.93
C PRO A 3 17.71 18.17 -3.19
N ARG A 4 18.40 17.96 -4.32
CA ARG A 4 17.77 17.55 -5.58
C ARG A 4 17.08 16.18 -5.50
N SER A 5 17.69 15.21 -4.82
CA SER A 5 17.10 13.87 -4.68
C SER A 5 15.91 13.89 -3.72
N LEU A 6 15.97 14.70 -2.65
CA LEU A 6 14.84 14.91 -1.76
C LEU A 6 13.64 15.50 -2.52
N ARG A 7 13.85 16.57 -3.29
CA ARG A 7 12.79 17.21 -4.10
C ARG A 7 12.11 16.20 -5.00
N HIS A 8 12.89 15.39 -5.73
CA HIS A 8 12.35 14.42 -6.67
C HIS A 8 11.56 13.31 -5.97
N ARG A 9 12.02 12.85 -4.79
CA ARG A 9 11.29 11.88 -3.97
C ARG A 9 9.96 12.44 -3.48
N LEU A 10 9.96 13.66 -2.94
CA LEU A 10 8.74 14.33 -2.48
C LEU A 10 7.74 14.55 -3.62
N GLU A 11 8.22 14.92 -4.80
CA GLU A 11 7.38 15.09 -6.00
C GLU A 11 6.67 13.78 -6.39
N LYS A 12 7.39 12.65 -6.34
CA LYS A 12 6.84 11.32 -6.61
C LYS A 12 5.79 10.91 -5.59
N ILE A 13 6.06 11.14 -4.30
CA ILE A 13 5.12 10.87 -3.21
C ILE A 13 3.85 11.73 -3.37
N ALA A 14 3.99 13.02 -3.66
CA ALA A 14 2.84 13.92 -3.87
C ALA A 14 1.95 13.46 -5.03
N LYS A 15 2.54 13.08 -6.18
CA LYS A 15 1.79 12.54 -7.33
C LYS A 15 1.02 11.27 -6.98
N LEU A 16 1.62 10.39 -6.17
CA LEU A 16 0.96 9.21 -5.66
C LEU A 16 -0.22 9.58 -4.74
N LEU A 17 -0.03 10.50 -3.79
CA LEU A 17 -1.08 10.95 -2.87
C LEU A 17 -2.29 11.56 -3.58
N VAL A 18 -2.10 12.25 -4.71
CA VAL A 18 -3.22 12.73 -5.55
C VAL A 18 -4.06 11.55 -6.08
N THR A 19 -3.40 10.47 -6.49
CA THR A 19 -4.09 9.25 -6.94
C THR A 19 -4.83 8.58 -5.77
N VAL A 20 -4.19 8.50 -4.60
CA VAL A 20 -4.82 7.95 -3.39
C VAL A 20 -6.07 8.76 -3.02
N HIS A 21 -5.93 10.08 -2.92
CA HIS A 21 -7.03 10.96 -2.52
C HIS A 21 -8.22 10.91 -3.49
N LYS A 22 -7.97 10.72 -4.79
CA LYS A 22 -9.02 10.54 -5.81
C LYS A 22 -9.97 9.37 -5.49
N HIS A 23 -9.43 8.25 -4.99
CA HIS A 23 -10.22 7.04 -4.74
C HIS A 23 -10.60 6.88 -3.27
N THR A 24 -9.70 7.28 -2.38
CA THR A 24 -9.74 7.02 -0.94
C THR A 24 -9.35 8.26 -0.14
N PRO A 25 -10.19 9.32 -0.15
CA PRO A 25 -9.84 10.61 0.46
C PRO A 25 -9.73 10.57 1.98
N GLU A 26 -10.39 9.62 2.63
CA GLU A 26 -10.47 9.46 4.10
C GLU A 26 -9.44 8.49 4.66
N VAL A 27 -8.55 7.96 3.81
CA VAL A 27 -7.51 7.00 4.24
C VAL A 27 -6.29 7.75 4.77
N ASP A 28 -5.89 7.40 5.98
CA ASP A 28 -4.68 7.91 6.58
C ASP A 28 -3.45 7.40 5.82
N CYS A 29 -2.55 8.34 5.52
CA CYS A 29 -1.34 8.09 4.74
C CYS A 29 -0.10 8.34 5.61
N LEU A 30 0.64 7.28 5.93
CA LEU A 30 1.93 7.39 6.62
C LEU A 30 3.06 7.35 5.58
N ILE A 31 3.85 8.42 5.53
CA ILE A 31 4.95 8.56 4.58
C ILE A 31 6.26 8.26 5.30
N ASN A 32 6.96 7.22 4.86
CA ASN A 32 8.33 6.96 5.29
C ASN A 32 9.28 7.26 4.12
N GLN A 33 9.84 8.45 4.13
CA GLN A 33 10.68 8.93 3.03
C GLN A 33 12.04 8.23 2.97
N ASP A 34 12.53 7.71 4.09
CA ASP A 34 13.88 7.12 4.18
C ASP A 34 13.90 5.62 3.91
N LYS A 35 12.73 4.99 3.83
CA LYS A 35 12.59 3.58 3.48
C LYS A 35 12.61 3.41 1.96
N GLY A 36 13.50 2.54 1.46
CA GLY A 36 13.65 2.28 0.02
C GLY A 36 14.22 3.47 -0.77
N GLN A 37 14.36 3.31 -2.08
CA GLN A 37 14.97 4.33 -2.94
C GLN A 37 14.07 5.57 -3.13
N HIS A 38 12.77 5.34 -3.29
CA HIS A 38 11.77 6.35 -3.59
C HIS A 38 10.78 6.63 -2.44
N GLY A 39 11.06 6.10 -1.24
CA GLY A 39 10.16 6.20 -0.10
C GLY A 39 9.10 5.10 -0.09
N HIS A 40 8.43 4.96 1.06
CA HIS A 40 7.24 4.14 1.23
C HIS A 40 6.06 5.03 1.62
N VAL A 41 4.88 4.71 1.10
CA VAL A 41 3.61 5.29 1.52
C VAL A 41 2.72 4.16 2.01
N VAL A 42 2.40 4.17 3.29
CA VAL A 42 1.49 3.22 3.92
C VAL A 42 0.11 3.86 3.96
N LEU A 43 -0.88 3.16 3.41
CA LEU A 43 -2.28 3.54 3.40
C LEU A 43 -3.00 2.67 4.42
N ASP A 44 -3.41 3.29 5.51
CA ASP A 44 -4.10 2.58 6.57
C ASP A 44 -5.61 2.58 6.36
N PHE A 45 -6.12 1.44 5.91
CA PHE A 45 -7.55 1.25 5.73
C PHE A 45 -8.23 0.85 7.05
N ALA A 46 -7.48 0.54 8.10
CA ALA A 46 -8.06 0.30 9.43
C ALA A 46 -8.73 1.57 9.94
N GLY A 47 -9.99 1.47 10.39
CA GLY A 47 -10.71 2.61 10.99
C GLY A 47 -11.16 3.71 10.02
N SER A 48 -10.67 3.74 8.78
CA SER A 48 -11.01 4.75 7.76
C SER A 48 -12.48 4.75 7.30
N GLY A 49 -13.28 3.73 7.65
CA GLY A 49 -14.65 3.56 7.14
C GLY A 49 -14.75 3.25 5.64
N MET A 50 -13.62 3.19 4.94
CA MET A 50 -13.55 3.07 3.49
C MET A 50 -13.87 1.66 3.00
N SER A 51 -14.69 1.58 1.96
CA SER A 51 -15.11 0.31 1.39
C SER A 51 -13.96 -0.41 0.66
N ARG A 52 -13.97 -1.75 0.73
CA ARG A 52 -13.06 -2.59 -0.08
C ARG A 52 -13.17 -2.30 -1.58
N SER A 53 -14.34 -1.90 -2.07
CA SER A 53 -14.53 -1.55 -3.48
C SER A 53 -13.69 -0.34 -3.90
N LYS A 54 -13.61 0.70 -3.07
CA LYS A 54 -12.78 1.89 -3.34
C LYS A 54 -11.29 1.56 -3.22
N MET A 55 -10.89 0.72 -2.27
CA MET A 55 -9.52 0.20 -2.19
C MET A 55 -9.16 -0.58 -3.47
N ASN A 56 -10.05 -1.46 -3.96
CA ASN A 56 -9.82 -2.21 -5.18
C ASN A 56 -9.71 -1.29 -6.40
N ALA A 57 -10.52 -0.23 -6.48
CA ALA A 57 -10.44 0.77 -7.54
C ALA A 57 -9.08 1.51 -7.53
N LEU A 58 -8.58 1.88 -6.34
CA LEU A 58 -7.24 2.44 -6.18
C LEU A 58 -6.16 1.44 -6.63
N GLY A 59 -6.24 0.19 -6.17
CA GLY A 59 -5.32 -0.87 -6.54
C GLY A 59 -5.24 -1.06 -8.06
N LYS A 60 -6.39 -1.10 -8.75
CA LYS A 60 -6.48 -1.18 -10.21
C LYS A 60 -5.81 0.00 -10.91
N ASP A 61 -6.13 1.23 -10.50
CA ASP A 61 -5.53 2.43 -11.09
C ASP A 61 -4.00 2.42 -10.93
N LEU A 62 -3.49 1.98 -9.76
CA LEU A 62 -2.05 1.79 -9.55
C LEU A 62 -1.48 0.68 -10.45
N GLN A 63 -2.17 -0.44 -10.64
CA GLN A 63 -1.71 -1.47 -11.58
C GLN A 63 -1.64 -0.96 -13.02
N THR A 64 -2.62 -0.18 -13.48
CA THR A 64 -2.58 0.50 -14.79
C THR A 64 -1.41 1.48 -14.90
N LYS A 65 -0.99 2.08 -13.77
CA LYS A 65 0.19 2.95 -13.66
C LYS A 65 1.51 2.18 -13.52
N GLY A 66 1.51 0.86 -13.69
CA GLY A 66 2.68 -0.01 -13.73
C GLY A 66 3.07 -0.64 -12.40
N TYR A 67 2.29 -0.45 -11.33
CA TYR A 67 2.59 -1.10 -10.05
C TYR A 67 2.30 -2.60 -10.10
N THR A 68 3.24 -3.39 -9.60
CA THR A 68 3.06 -4.83 -9.34
C THR A 68 2.79 -5.04 -7.86
N PHE A 69 1.77 -5.84 -7.53
CA PHE A 69 1.36 -6.05 -6.15
C PHE A 69 1.67 -7.46 -5.66
N THR A 70 2.08 -7.54 -4.41
CA THR A 70 2.10 -8.79 -3.63
C THR A 70 1.13 -8.69 -2.45
N GLU A 71 0.48 -9.79 -2.11
CA GLU A 71 -0.33 -9.94 -0.92
C GLU A 71 0.44 -10.76 0.12
N LYS A 72 0.48 -10.24 1.36
CA LYS A 72 0.98 -10.96 2.52
C LYS A 72 -0.07 -10.91 3.61
N ASN A 73 -0.53 -12.07 4.05
CA ASN A 73 -1.38 -12.18 5.23
C ASN A 73 -0.46 -12.33 6.45
N SER A 74 -0.64 -11.53 7.49
CA SER A 74 0.15 -11.61 8.72
C SER A 74 -0.78 -11.91 9.89
N PRO A 75 -1.06 -13.18 10.19
CA PRO A 75 -1.97 -13.57 11.27
C PRO A 75 -1.55 -13.02 12.63
N TRP A 76 -0.24 -12.95 12.88
CA TRP A 76 0.34 -12.41 14.12
C TRP A 76 0.03 -10.93 14.33
N LEU A 77 0.00 -10.16 13.24
CA LEU A 77 -0.32 -8.73 13.27
C LEU A 77 -1.81 -8.48 13.07
N GLY A 78 -2.62 -9.52 12.91
CA GLY A 78 -4.06 -9.40 12.65
C GLY A 78 -4.35 -8.55 11.41
N GLN A 79 -3.47 -8.56 10.40
CA GLN A 79 -3.62 -7.73 9.20
C GLN A 79 -3.23 -8.45 7.92
N ILE A 80 -3.82 -8.02 6.82
CA ILE A 80 -3.38 -8.33 5.46
C ILE A 80 -2.75 -7.08 4.86
N THR A 81 -1.62 -7.27 4.19
CA THR A 81 -0.87 -6.19 3.57
C THR A 81 -0.73 -6.42 2.08
N TYR A 82 -1.05 -5.41 1.28
CA TYR A 82 -0.80 -5.39 -0.16
C TYR A 82 0.35 -4.45 -0.45
N THR A 83 1.44 -4.96 -1.03
CA THR A 83 2.63 -4.16 -1.33
C THR A 83 2.74 -3.95 -2.83
N GLY A 84 2.52 -2.72 -3.28
CA GLY A 84 2.70 -2.27 -4.66
C GLY A 84 4.10 -1.71 -4.88
N ARG A 85 4.81 -2.24 -5.88
CA ARG A 85 6.16 -1.79 -6.28
C ARG A 85 6.21 -1.43 -7.75
N GLU A 86 6.93 -0.37 -8.07
CA GLU A 86 7.30 0.05 -9.42
C GLU A 86 8.67 0.72 -9.31
N GLU A 87 9.58 0.47 -10.25
CA GLU A 87 11.02 0.75 -10.09
C GLU A 87 11.31 2.22 -9.83
N ASP A 88 10.59 3.12 -10.50
CA ASP A 88 10.83 4.56 -10.41
C ASP A 88 9.85 5.29 -9.46
N LYS A 89 9.04 4.57 -8.67
CA LYS A 89 8.00 5.18 -7.82
C LYS A 89 8.08 4.73 -6.36
N PRO A 90 7.45 5.47 -5.42
CA PRO A 90 7.41 5.08 -4.02
C PRO A 90 6.71 3.74 -3.86
N THR A 91 7.18 2.89 -2.95
CA THR A 91 6.47 1.65 -2.62
C THR A 91 5.17 2.00 -1.90
N VAL A 92 4.06 1.39 -2.32
CA VAL A 92 2.74 1.61 -1.73
C VAL A 92 2.37 0.39 -0.90
N VAL A 93 1.91 0.59 0.32
CA VAL A 93 1.50 -0.51 1.21
C VAL A 93 0.07 -0.26 1.67
N PHE A 94 -0.86 -1.15 1.35
CA PHE A 94 -2.21 -1.10 1.94
C PHE A 94 -2.23 -2.00 3.16
N THR A 95 -2.67 -1.48 4.31
CA THR A 95 -2.90 -2.28 5.52
C THR A 95 -4.39 -2.42 5.76
N LEU A 96 -4.84 -3.66 5.96
CA LEU A 96 -6.23 -3.99 6.26
C LEU A 96 -6.28 -4.92 7.48
N PRO A 97 -7.13 -4.64 8.48
CA PRO A 97 -7.30 -5.56 9.60
C PRO A 97 -8.00 -6.85 9.14
N ILE A 98 -7.63 -7.98 9.73
CA ILE A 98 -8.33 -9.25 9.60
C ILE A 98 -8.89 -9.68 10.95
N VAL A 99 -10.16 -10.07 10.97
CA VAL A 99 -10.77 -10.74 12.13
C VAL A 99 -10.50 -12.23 11.95
N LYS A 100 -9.62 -12.83 12.77
CA LYS A 100 -9.44 -14.28 12.82
C LYS A 100 -9.23 -14.79 14.23
N ASP A 101 -9.80 -15.96 14.49
CA ASP A 101 -9.53 -16.78 15.67
C ASP A 101 -8.06 -17.16 15.73
N ARG A 102 -7.41 -16.84 16.85
CA ARG A 102 -5.95 -16.97 17.06
C ARG A 102 -5.45 -18.43 17.11
N LEU A 103 -6.34 -19.42 16.97
CA LEU A 103 -6.06 -20.84 17.16
C LEU A 103 -5.52 -21.56 15.90
N ALA A 104 -5.55 -20.94 14.71
CA ALA A 104 -5.17 -21.58 13.45
C ALA A 104 -4.05 -20.84 12.68
N ILE A 105 -3.00 -20.41 13.39
CA ILE A 105 -1.88 -19.66 12.80
C ILE A 105 -0.88 -20.64 12.16
N ASN A 106 -0.92 -20.78 10.83
CA ASN A 106 0.19 -21.39 10.07
C ASN A 106 1.35 -20.39 9.98
N GLU A 107 2.52 -20.79 10.48
CA GLU A 107 3.67 -19.92 10.76
C GLU A 107 4.42 -19.37 9.52
N GLN A 108 4.05 -19.77 8.30
CA GLN A 108 4.74 -19.33 7.08
C GLN A 108 3.75 -18.76 6.08
N THR A 109 3.44 -17.48 6.23
CA THR A 109 2.63 -16.77 5.24
C THR A 109 3.53 -16.16 4.18
N HIS A 110 3.65 -16.85 3.05
CA HIS A 110 4.44 -16.41 1.90
C HIS A 110 3.78 -15.20 1.21
N GLU A 111 4.62 -14.29 0.70
CA GLU A 111 4.15 -13.26 -0.24
C GLU A 111 3.75 -13.95 -1.55
N LYS A 112 2.56 -13.63 -2.06
CA LYS A 112 2.12 -14.11 -3.37
C LYS A 112 1.76 -12.93 -4.26
N SER A 113 1.98 -13.07 -5.57
CA SER A 113 1.53 -12.07 -6.54
C SER A 113 0.02 -11.84 -6.40
N TYR A 114 -0.39 -10.57 -6.45
CA TYR A 114 -1.76 -10.16 -6.28
C TYR A 114 -2.20 -9.23 -7.40
N THR A 115 -3.41 -9.46 -7.90
CA THR A 115 -4.06 -8.60 -8.89
C THR A 115 -5.42 -8.18 -8.36
N PHE A 116 -5.69 -6.88 -8.38
CA PHE A 116 -7.01 -6.37 -8.00
C PHE A 116 -8.01 -6.71 -9.11
N GLY A 117 -8.79 -7.77 -8.90
CA GLY A 117 -9.78 -8.26 -9.85
C GLY A 117 -11.00 -7.33 -10.03
N SER A 118 -11.71 -7.52 -11.14
CA SER A 118 -12.97 -6.86 -11.54
C SER A 118 -13.98 -6.76 -10.42
#